data_AF-A0AA88RLI9-F1
#
_entry.id   AF-A0AA88RLI9-F1
#
_cell.length_a   1.000
_cell.length_b   1.000
_cell.length_c   1.000
_cell.angle_alpha   90.00
_cell.angle_beta   90.00
_cell.angle_gamma   90.00
#
_symmetry.space_group_name_H-M   'P 1'
#
loop_
_entity.id
_entity.type
_entity.pdbx_description
1 polymer ?
#
loop_
_entity_poly.entity_id
_entity_poly.type
_entity_poly.pdbx_seq_one_letter_code
_entity_poly.pdbx_strand_id
1 'polypeptide(L)' 'MKSQHLWGFSKNPVKFRIPTSENLVPIRLDIEIDGQRFRDAFTWNPADPDSEVVVFAKRTVKDLKLPPAFVTQIVQSIQ' A
#
# COMPACT_ATOMS: atom_id res chain seq x y z
N MET A 1 -41.53 -6.90 6.95
CA MET A 1 -40.13 -7.18 6.58
C MET A 1 -39.35 -5.88 6.67
N LYS A 2 -38.47 -5.74 7.67
CA LYS A 2 -37.58 -4.56 7.79
C LYS A 2 -36.16 -5.03 7.46
N SER A 3 -35.68 -4.60 6.31
CA SER A 3 -34.38 -4.97 5.77
C SER A 3 -33.25 -4.44 6.64
N GLN A 4 -32.34 -5.35 7.01
CA GLN A 4 -31.05 -5.02 7.61
C GLN A 4 -30.13 -4.44 6.54
N HIS A 5 -29.57 -3.26 6.80
CA HIS A 5 -28.31 -2.82 6.17
C HIS A 5 -27.40 -2.31 7.28
N LEU A 6 -26.63 -3.23 7.87
CA LEU A 6 -25.48 -2.89 8.70
C LEU A 6 -24.33 -2.55 7.76
N TRP A 7 -24.28 -1.30 7.28
CA TRP A 7 -23.04 -0.79 6.69
C TRP A 7 -22.09 -0.37 7.83
N GLY A 8 -21.44 -1.37 8.42
CA GLY A 8 -20.34 -1.15 9.35
C GLY A 8 -19.06 -0.90 8.57
N PHE A 9 -18.81 0.34 8.13
CA PHE A 9 -17.43 0.76 7.93
C PHE A 9 -16.77 0.67 9.30
N SER A 10 -15.97 -0.38 9.54
CA SER A 10 -15.04 -0.37 10.66
C SER A 10 -14.04 0.75 10.40
N LYS A 11 -14.38 1.96 10.82
CA LYS A 11 -13.44 3.04 11.02
C LYS A 11 -12.68 2.70 12.30
N ASN A 12 -11.82 1.69 12.24
CA ASN A 12 -10.75 1.62 13.21
C ASN A 12 -9.82 2.79 12.85
N PRO A 13 -9.79 3.88 13.65
CA PRO A 13 -8.84 4.94 13.38
C PRO A 13 -7.45 4.31 13.43
N VAL A 14 -6.68 4.44 12.35
CA VAL A 14 -5.26 4.08 12.36
C VAL A 14 -4.66 4.88 13.50
N LYS A 15 -4.28 4.20 14.59
CA LYS A 15 -3.63 4.85 15.74
C LYS A 15 -2.33 5.39 15.20
N PHE A 16 -2.28 6.71 14.97
CA PHE A 16 -1.06 7.39 14.57
C PHE A 16 -0.01 7.14 15.67
N ARG A 17 0.91 6.23 15.39
CA ARG A 17 2.10 5.99 16.20
C ARG A 17 3.24 6.72 15.51
N ILE A 18 4.03 7.46 16.28
CA ILE A 18 5.27 8.03 15.76
C ILE A 18 6.12 6.85 15.26
N PRO A 19 6.51 6.82 13.98
CA PRO A 19 7.36 5.75 13.47
C PRO A 19 8.67 5.72 14.25
N THR A 20 8.98 4.60 14.88
CA THR A 20 10.29 4.30 15.45
C THR A 20 11.02 3.35 14.50
N SER A 21 12.35 3.38 14.48
CA SER A 21 13.14 2.46 13.64
C SER A 21 12.84 0.98 13.93
N GLU A 22 12.41 0.67 15.16
CA GLU A 22 12.03 -0.68 15.60
C GLU A 22 10.77 -1.21 14.91
N ASN A 23 9.90 -0.33 14.40
CA ASN A 23 8.62 -0.71 13.78
C ASN A 23 8.67 -0.65 12.24
N LEU A 24 9.83 -0.41 11.65
CA LEU A 24 9.99 -0.21 10.22
C LEU A 24 10.89 -1.28 9.62
N VAL A 25 10.46 -1.90 8.53
CA VAL A 25 11.23 -2.87 7.76
C VAL A 25 11.64 -2.29 6.41
N PRO A 26 12.84 -2.57 5.90
CA PRO A 26 13.26 -2.11 4.58
C PRO A 26 12.51 -2.87 3.48
N ILE A 27 11.96 -2.13 2.51
CA ILE A 27 11.35 -2.64 1.29
C ILE A 27 12.22 -2.24 0.10
N ARG A 28 12.44 -3.16 -0.83
CA ARG A 28 13.15 -2.92 -2.09
C ARG A 28 12.26 -3.37 -3.24
N LEU A 29 11.95 -2.46 -4.14
CA LEU A 29 11.18 -2.74 -5.34
C LEU A 29 12.13 -2.76 -6.54
N ASP A 30 12.01 -3.80 -7.36
CA ASP A 30 12.62 -3.87 -8.69
C ASP A 30 11.62 -4.58 -9.62
N ILE A 31 10.74 -3.78 -10.22
CA ILE A 31 9.59 -4.26 -11.00
C ILE A 31 9.79 -3.85 -12.45
N GLU A 32 9.62 -4.78 -13.38
CA GLU A 32 9.68 -4.54 -14.81
C GLU A 32 8.42 -5.10 -15.48
N ILE A 33 7.69 -4.25 -16.22
CA ILE A 33 6.48 -4.60 -16.95
C ILE A 33 6.54 -3.92 -18.32
N ASP A 34 6.40 -4.68 -19.40
CA ASP A 34 6.37 -4.19 -20.78
C ASP A 34 7.53 -3.23 -21.13
N GLY A 35 8.74 -3.51 -20.61
CA GLY A 35 9.94 -2.71 -20.84
C GLY A 35 10.03 -1.42 -20.01
N GLN A 36 9.02 -1.09 -19.22
CA GLN A 36 9.08 -0.03 -18.22
C GLN A 36 9.55 -0.61 -16.88
N ARG A 37 10.46 0.08 -16.20
CA ARG A 37 11.04 -0.38 -14.94
C ARG A 37 10.83 0.62 -13.82
N PHE A 38 10.45 0.13 -12.66
CA PHE A 38 10.32 0.89 -11.42
C PHE A 38 11.23 0.28 -10.36
N ARG A 39 12.16 1.09 -9.84
CA ARG A 39 13.06 0.73 -8.75
C ARG A 39 12.95 1.73 -7.62
N ASP A 40 12.78 1.22 -6.41
CA ASP A 40 12.66 2.05 -5.21
C ASP A 40 13.17 1.32 -3.97
N ALA A 41 13.54 2.08 -2.95
CA ALA A 41 13.93 1.58 -1.65
C ALA A 41 13.40 2.51 -0.56
N PHE A 42 12.54 1.98 0.30
CA PHE A 42 11.92 2.72 1.40
C PHE A 42 11.76 1.81 2.61
N THR A 43 11.19 2.33 3.69
CA THR A 43 10.85 1.55 4.88
C THR A 43 9.35 1.56 5.11
N TRP A 44 8.79 0.43 5.53
CA TRP A 44 7.35 0.28 5.76
C TRP A 44 7.06 -0.27 7.16
N ASN A 45 5.94 0.13 7.75
CA ASN A 45 5.45 -0.46 8.99
C ASN A 45 4.57 -1.68 8.67
N PRO A 46 5.00 -2.91 8.96
CA PRO A 46 4.23 -4.12 8.65
C PRO A 46 2.92 -4.22 9.45
N ALA A 47 2.72 -3.40 10.48
CA ALA A 47 1.47 -3.31 11.21
C ALA A 47 0.44 -2.35 10.56
N ASP A 48 0.81 -1.60 9.52
CA ASP A 48 -0.13 -0.78 8.77
C ASP A 48 -1.09 -1.67 7.96
N PRO A 49 -2.37 -1.30 7.83
CA PRO A 49 -3.36 -2.15 7.17
C PRO A 49 -3.14 -2.20 5.64
N ASP A 50 -3.55 -3.30 5.01
CA ASP A 50 -3.45 -3.52 3.56
C ASP A 50 -4.03 -2.36 2.72
N SER A 51 -5.05 -1.67 3.24
CA SER A 51 -5.63 -0.50 2.58
C SER A 51 -4.61 0.63 2.37
N GLU A 52 -3.70 0.84 3.32
CA GLU A 52 -2.64 1.86 3.19
C GLU A 52 -1.60 1.46 2.15
N VAL A 53 -1.24 0.17 2.07
CA VAL A 53 -0.35 -0.38 1.03
C VAL A 53 -0.96 -0.13 -0.36
N VAL A 54 -2.26 -0.41 -0.53
CA VAL A 54 -2.98 -0.18 -1.78
C VAL A 54 -3.06 1.30 -2.13
N VAL A 55 -3.29 2.18 -1.15
CA VAL A 55 -3.32 3.64 -1.35
C VAL A 55 -1.94 4.15 -1.77
N PHE A 56 -0.87 3.69 -1.12
CA PHE A 56 0.51 3.99 -1.50
C PHE A 56 0.77 3.57 -2.95
N ALA A 57 0.52 2.31 -3.30
CA ALA A 57 0.75 1.79 -4.65
C ALA A 57 0.01 2.59 -5.74
N LYS A 58 -1.27 2.94 -5.49
CA LYS A 58 -2.06 3.75 -6.43
C LYS A 58 -1.51 5.17 -6.61
N ARG A 59 -1.06 5.81 -5.52
CA ARG A 59 -0.46 7.16 -5.57
C ARG A 59 0.87 7.12 -6.31
N THR A 60 1.76 6.19 -5.96
CA THR A 60 3.06 6.01 -6.62
C THR A 60 2.90 5.81 -8.12
N VAL A 61 2.00 4.91 -8.54
CA VAL A 61 1.74 4.67 -9.97
C VAL A 61 1.19 5.92 -10.67
N LYS A 62 0.29 6.67 -10.04
CA LYS A 62 -0.27 7.91 -10.59
C LYS A 62 0.79 9.00 -10.73
N ASP A 63 1.56 9.24 -9.67
CA ASP A 63 2.52 10.34 -9.59
C ASP A 63 3.70 10.12 -10.54
N LEU A 64 4.14 8.87 -10.69
CA LEU A 64 5.20 8.47 -11.60
C LEU A 64 4.70 8.15 -13.02
N LYS A 65 3.39 8.27 -13.27
CA LYS A 65 2.74 7.96 -14.56
C LYS A 65 3.08 6.56 -15.06
N LEU A 66 3.13 5.58 -14.16
CA LEU A 66 3.36 4.18 -14.48
C LEU A 66 2.08 3.51 -14.99
N PRO A 67 2.19 2.39 -15.72
CA PRO A 67 1.05 1.56 -16.09
C PRO A 67 0.28 1.06 -14.86
N PRO A 68 -1.05 0.94 -14.91
CA PRO A 68 -1.85 0.44 -13.78
C PRO A 68 -1.44 -0.94 -13.26
N ALA A 69 -0.82 -1.77 -14.11
CA ALA A 69 -0.31 -3.09 -13.74
C ALA A 69 0.73 -3.05 -12.60
N PHE A 70 1.45 -1.93 -12.44
CA PHE A 70 2.40 -1.76 -11.34
C PHE A 70 1.72 -1.73 -9.96
N VAL A 71 0.44 -1.36 -9.86
CA VAL A 71 -0.26 -1.31 -8.56
C VAL A 71 -0.23 -2.68 -7.90
N THR A 72 -0.60 -3.73 -8.64
CA THR A 72 -0.63 -5.10 -8.11
C THR A 72 0.76 -5.57 -7.70
N GLN A 73 1.78 -5.31 -8.52
CA GLN A 73 3.15 -5.73 -8.23
C GLN A 73 3.74 -5.01 -7.01
N ILE A 74 3.46 -3.71 -6.84
CA ILE A 74 3.91 -2.95 -5.67
C ILE A 74 3.25 -3.51 -4.40
N VAL A 75 1.93 -3.75 -4.42
CA VAL A 75 1.21 -4.31 -3.26
C VAL A 75 1.78 -5.68 -2.87
N GLN A 76 1.97 -6.57 -3.85
CA GLN A 76 2.52 -7.91 -3.63
C GLN A 76 3.97 -7.91 -3.12
N SER A 77 4.73 -6.84 -3.35
CA SER A 77 6.12 -6.74 -2.91
C SER A 77 6.26 -6.19 -1.48
N ILE A 78 5.18 -5.65 -0.90
CA ILE A 78 5.15 -5.09 0.46
C ILE A 78 4.54 -6.09 1.46
N GLN A 79 3.70 -7.02 0.99
CA GLN A 79 3.08 -8.11 1.76
C GLN A 79 3.96 -9.37 1.75
#